data_AF-A0A921BG83-F1
#
_entry.id   AF-A0A921BG83-F1
#
_cell.length_a   1.000
_cell.length_b   1.000
_cell.length_c   1.000
_cell.angle_alpha   90.00
_cell.angle_beta   90.00
_cell.angle_gamma   90.00
#
_symmetry.space_group_name_H-M   'P 1'
#
loop_
_entity.id
_entity.type
_entity.pdbx_description
1 polymer ?
#
loop_
_entity_poly.entity_id
_entity_poly.type
_entity_poly.pdbx_seq_one_letter_code
_entity_poly.pdbx_strand_id
1 'polypeptide(L)'
;MDLFIIRHGQSANNALANIKDRQVDPPLTDLGVQQANELARFLMDGDIPELTDPSAANNKIKMRHGFGITSLYVSPMYRTLQTVQPVAESLGLDPTVWVDLHEEGGMYLNHGKVGDWLVILA
;
A
#
# COMPACT_ATOMS: atom_id res chain seq x y z
N MET A 1 -8.31 6.47 16.45
CA MET A 1 -7.82 6.79 15.11
C MET A 1 -6.98 5.61 14.69
N ASP A 2 -7.33 5.00 13.56
CA ASP A 2 -6.65 3.81 13.03
C ASP A 2 -5.70 4.24 11.91
N LEU A 3 -4.48 3.71 11.89
CA LEU A 3 -3.50 3.93 10.83
C LEU A 3 -3.22 2.61 10.13
N PHE A 4 -3.49 2.57 8.83
CA PHE A 4 -3.19 1.42 7.98
C PHE A 4 -2.01 1.74 7.07
N ILE A 5 -1.09 0.78 6.96
CA ILE A 5 0.13 0.90 6.16
C ILE A 5 0.06 -0.16 5.08
N ILE A 6 -0.04 0.27 3.83
CA ILE A 6 -0.19 -0.64 2.69
C ILE A 6 0.97 -0.42 1.74
N ARG A 7 1.66 -1.51 1.40
CA ARG A 7 2.71 -1.51 0.37
C ARG A 7 2.07 -1.55 -1.02
N HIS A 8 2.69 -0.89 -1.99
CA HIS A 8 2.29 -1.00 -3.40
C HIS A 8 2.25 -2.46 -3.88
N GLY A 9 1.40 -2.73 -4.88
CA GLY A 9 1.36 -4.02 -5.58
C GLY A 9 2.69 -4.35 -6.25
N GLN A 10 2.85 -5.58 -6.74
CA GLN A 10 4.08 -5.99 -7.41
C GLN A 10 4.41 -5.07 -8.59
N SER A 11 5.59 -4.44 -8.55
CA SER A 11 6.12 -3.65 -9.66
C SER A 11 6.96 -4.50 -10.62
N ALA A 12 7.21 -3.99 -11.82
CA ALA A 12 8.13 -4.62 -12.78
C ALA A 12 9.48 -4.95 -12.14
N ASN A 13 10.05 -4.06 -11.31
CA ASN A 13 11.31 -4.30 -10.62
C ASN A 13 11.24 -5.40 -9.54
N ASN A 14 10.06 -5.68 -8.97
CA ASN A 14 9.90 -6.77 -8.00
C ASN A 14 9.83 -8.14 -8.69
N ALA A 15 9.40 -8.18 -9.95
CA ALA A 15 9.34 -9.40 -10.74
C ALA A 15 10.70 -9.79 -11.37
N LEU A 16 11.64 -8.85 -11.44
CA LEU A 16 12.96 -9.08 -12.02
C LEU A 16 13.90 -9.82 -11.06
N ALA A 17 14.61 -10.81 -11.57
CA ALA A 17 15.65 -11.52 -10.84
C ALA A 17 16.97 -10.73 -10.74
N ASN A 18 17.25 -9.86 -11.72
CA ASN A 18 18.50 -9.13 -11.83
C ASN A 18 18.29 -7.63 -11.63
N ILE A 19 19.05 -7.07 -10.69
CA ILE A 19 18.99 -5.65 -10.33
C ILE A 19 19.38 -4.74 -11.51
N LYS A 20 20.22 -5.21 -12.44
CA LYS A 20 20.67 -4.42 -13.60
C LYS A 20 19.55 -4.08 -14.59
N ASP A 21 18.48 -4.87 -14.59
CA ASP A 21 17.36 -4.71 -15.51
C ASP A 21 16.26 -3.80 -14.90
N ARG A 22 16.50 -3.26 -13.69
CA ARG A 22 15.56 -2.39 -13.01
C ARG A 22 15.34 -1.10 -13.78
N GLN A 23 14.06 -0.73 -13.86
CA GLN A 23 13.60 0.49 -14.50
C GLN A 23 13.42 1.59 -13.44
N VAL A 24 13.61 2.84 -13.87
CA VAL A 24 13.29 4.01 -13.05
C VAL A 24 11.77 4.12 -12.94
N ASP A 25 11.28 4.27 -11.71
CA ASP A 25 9.86 4.37 -11.38
C ASP A 25 8.97 3.31 -12.08
N PRO A 26 9.20 2.01 -11.79
CA PRO A 26 8.58 0.92 -12.51
C PRO A 26 7.06 0.91 -12.31
N PRO A 27 6.26 0.62 -13.35
CA PRO A 27 4.84 0.39 -13.18
C PRO A 27 4.57 -0.91 -12.41
N LEU A 28 3.31 -1.10 -12.01
CA LEU A 28 2.78 -2.40 -11.59
C LEU A 28 2.84 -3.42 -12.74
N THR A 29 3.04 -4.68 -12.38
CA THR A 29 2.79 -5.81 -13.28
C THR A 29 1.29 -6.09 -13.38
N ASP A 30 0.86 -6.97 -14.29
CA ASP A 30 -0.53 -7.44 -14.33
C ASP A 30 -0.97 -8.04 -12.98
N LEU A 31 -0.08 -8.77 -12.30
CA LEU A 31 -0.30 -9.27 -10.95
C LEU A 31 -0.43 -8.12 -9.94
N GLY A 32 0.42 -7.09 -10.04
CA GLY A 32 0.33 -5.90 -9.19
C GLY A 32 -1.01 -5.17 -9.35
N VAL A 33 -1.52 -5.08 -10.56
CA VAL A 33 -2.85 -4.51 -10.84
C VAL A 33 -3.96 -5.37 -10.23
N GLN A 34 -3.86 -6.70 -10.34
CA GLN A 34 -4.81 -7.61 -9.67
C GLN A 34 -4.78 -7.43 -8.16
N GLN A 35 -3.59 -7.34 -7.55
CA GLN A 35 -3.43 -7.07 -6.12
C GLN A 35 -4.08 -5.74 -5.70
N ALA A 36 -3.91 -4.68 -6.49
CA ALA A 36 -4.54 -3.38 -6.22
C ALA A 36 -6.08 -3.46 -6.26
N ASN A 37 -6.64 -4.22 -7.20
CA ASN A 37 -8.09 -4.44 -7.29
C ASN A 37 -8.63 -5.27 -6.12
N GLU A 38 -7.93 -6.34 -5.71
CA GLU A 38 -8.35 -7.12 -4.54
C GLU A 38 -8.22 -6.32 -3.24
N LEU A 39 -7.19 -5.47 -3.14
CA LEU A 39 -7.05 -4.54 -2.03
C LEU A 39 -8.26 -3.60 -1.94
N ALA A 40 -8.69 -3.02 -3.06
CA ALA A 40 -9.84 -2.12 -3.10
C ALA A 40 -11.13 -2.79 -2.61
N ARG A 41 -11.36 -4.06 -3.01
CA ARG A 41 -12.50 -4.86 -2.52
C ARG A 41 -12.36 -5.16 -1.04
N PHE A 42 -11.18 -5.57 -0.60
CA PHE A 42 -10.93 -5.92 0.80
C PHE A 42 -11.11 -4.72 1.74
N LEU A 43 -10.70 -3.52 1.32
CA LEU A 43 -10.88 -2.31 2.14
C LEU A 43 -12.34 -1.87 2.24
N MET A 44 -13.14 -2.11 1.20
CA MET A 44 -14.57 -1.81 1.18
C MET A 44 -15.38 -2.80 2.02
N ASP A 45 -15.21 -4.10 1.75
CA ASP A 45 -16.12 -5.16 2.22
C ASP A 45 -15.51 -6.07 3.29
N GLY A 46 -14.21 -5.94 3.56
CA GLY A 46 -13.49 -6.82 4.48
C GLY A 46 -13.92 -6.62 5.93
N ASP A 47 -14.10 -7.74 6.64
CA ASP A 47 -14.32 -7.73 8.08
C ASP A 47 -12.99 -7.68 8.83
N ILE A 48 -12.84 -6.72 9.74
CA ILE A 48 -11.67 -6.64 10.61
C ILE A 48 -12.01 -7.05 12.05
N PRO A 49 -11.16 -7.86 12.70
CA PRO A 49 -11.28 -8.13 14.13
C PRO A 49 -11.05 -6.85 14.94
N GLU A 50 -12.09 -6.39 15.61
CA GLU A 50 -12.05 -5.30 16.58
C GLU A 50 -11.94 -5.90 17.98
N LEU A 51 -10.80 -5.66 18.64
CA LEU A 51 -10.59 -5.99 20.04
C LEU A 51 -11.44 -5.05 20.89
N THR A 52 -12.59 -5.53 21.40
CA THR A 52 -13.34 -4.77 22.41
C THR A 52 -12.70 -4.97 23.79
N ASP A 53 -12.18 -3.88 24.35
CA ASP A 53 -11.63 -3.70 25.70
C ASP A 53 -10.61 -4.77 26.16
N PRO A 54 -9.29 -4.48 26.16
CA PRO A 54 -8.26 -5.39 26.65
C PRO A 54 -8.42 -5.81 28.12
N SER A 55 -9.22 -5.09 28.91
CA SER A 55 -9.45 -5.35 30.34
C SER A 55 -10.67 -6.22 30.63
N ALA A 56 -11.49 -6.52 29.62
CA ALA A 56 -12.66 -7.35 29.80
C ALA A 56 -12.25 -8.83 29.93
N ALA A 57 -12.56 -9.46 31.07
CA ALA A 57 -12.30 -10.88 31.35
C ALA A 57 -12.88 -11.87 30.30
N ASN A 58 -13.73 -11.37 29.39
CA ASN A 58 -14.27 -12.08 28.24
C ASN A 58 -14.01 -11.27 26.97
N ASN A 59 -12.80 -11.38 26.38
CA ASN A 59 -12.47 -10.77 25.10
C ASN A 59 -13.42 -11.28 24.00
N LYS A 60 -14.52 -10.58 23.77
CA LYS A 60 -15.37 -10.80 22.60
C LYS A 60 -14.70 -10.09 21.43
N ILE A 61 -14.24 -10.86 20.45
CA ILE A 61 -13.84 -10.27 19.17
C ILE A 61 -15.12 -9.85 18.46
N LYS A 62 -15.29 -8.56 18.19
CA LYS A 62 -16.33 -8.08 17.27
C LYS A 62 -15.71 -7.94 15.89
N MET A 63 -16.46 -8.25 14.84
CA MET A 63 -16.03 -7.94 13.48
C MET A 63 -16.61 -6.58 13.11
N ARG A 64 -15.75 -5.65 12.69
CA ARG A 64 -16.17 -4.40 12.05
C ARG A 64 -16.21 -4.65 10.55
N HIS A 65 -17.35 -4.38 9.93
CA HIS A 65 -17.47 -4.45 8.48
C HIS A 65 -16.85 -3.22 7.84
N GLY A 66 -15.95 -3.43 6.88
CA GLY A 66 -15.20 -2.39 6.21
C GLY A 66 -14.14 -1.74 7.08
N PHE A 67 -13.16 -1.12 6.40
CA PHE A 67 -12.03 -0.48 7.08
C PHE A 67 -12.31 0.94 7.55
N GLY A 68 -13.47 1.52 7.23
CA GLY A 68 -13.83 2.87 7.65
C GLY A 68 -12.78 3.92 7.27
N ILE A 69 -12.10 3.71 6.13
CA ILE A 69 -11.04 4.60 5.65
C ILE A 69 -11.67 5.95 5.32
N THR A 70 -11.13 7.02 5.91
CA THR A 70 -11.62 8.39 5.73
C THR A 70 -10.66 9.28 4.96
N SER A 71 -9.42 8.83 4.74
CA SER A 71 -8.36 9.59 4.08
C SER A 71 -7.34 8.65 3.46
N LEU A 72 -6.79 9.05 2.32
CA LEU A 72 -5.74 8.32 1.62
C LEU A 72 -4.53 9.26 1.44
N TYR A 73 -3.36 8.77 1.83
CA TYR A 73 -2.07 9.40 1.58
C TYR A 73 -1.25 8.48 0.69
N VAL A 74 -0.51 9.05 -0.25
CA VAL A 74 0.23 8.27 -1.23
C VAL A 74 1.57 8.91 -1.59
N SER A 75 2.58 8.05 -1.66
CA SER A 75 3.91 8.33 -2.18
C SER A 75 3.83 8.76 -3.65
N PRO A 76 4.73 9.65 -4.12
CA PRO A 76 4.74 10.13 -5.50
C PRO A 76 5.20 9.09 -6.54
N MET A 77 5.46 7.84 -6.16
CA MET A 77 5.94 6.79 -7.06
C MET A 77 4.82 6.26 -7.96
N TYR A 78 5.10 5.96 -9.22
CA TYR A 78 4.07 5.52 -10.16
C TYR A 78 3.37 4.24 -9.70
N ARG A 79 4.13 3.27 -9.19
CA ARG A 79 3.56 2.03 -8.60
C ARG A 79 2.61 2.26 -7.42
N THR A 80 2.86 3.28 -6.58
CA THR A 80 1.97 3.60 -5.45
C THR A 80 0.71 4.31 -5.94
N LEU A 81 0.86 5.23 -6.90
CA LEU A 81 -0.27 5.87 -7.58
C LEU A 81 -1.19 4.85 -8.27
N GLN A 82 -0.61 3.88 -8.99
CA GLN A 82 -1.38 2.80 -9.62
C GLN A 82 -2.03 1.86 -8.61
N THR A 83 -1.42 1.67 -7.42
CA THR A 83 -2.03 0.84 -6.37
C THR A 83 -3.21 1.55 -5.71
N VAL A 84 -3.09 2.86 -5.45
CA VAL A 84 -4.14 3.62 -4.76
C VAL A 84 -5.33 3.94 -5.66
N GLN A 85 -5.15 4.01 -6.98
CA GLN A 85 -6.21 4.37 -7.92
C GLN A 85 -7.52 3.56 -7.74
N PRO A 86 -7.52 2.21 -7.82
CA PRO A 86 -8.75 1.45 -7.64
C PRO A 86 -9.32 1.56 -6.21
N VAL A 87 -8.47 1.80 -5.19
CA VAL A 87 -8.90 2.02 -3.80
C VAL A 87 -9.62 3.36 -3.65
N ALA A 88 -9.08 4.40 -4.26
CA ALA A 88 -9.66 5.75 -4.29
C ALA A 88 -11.03 5.75 -4.98
N GLU A 89 -11.10 5.11 -6.15
CA GLU A 89 -12.33 4.94 -6.93
C GLU A 89 -13.39 4.15 -6.15
N SER A 90 -12.98 3.07 -5.45
CA SER A 90 -13.91 2.23 -4.70
C SER A 90 -14.45 2.91 -3.45
N LEU A 91 -13.63 3.68 -2.75
CA LEU A 91 -14.00 4.39 -1.53
C LEU A 91 -14.61 5.79 -1.79
N GLY A 92 -14.52 6.30 -3.02
CA GLY A 92 -14.95 7.65 -3.35
C GLY A 92 -14.12 8.75 -2.66
N LEU A 93 -12.82 8.52 -2.51
CA LEU A 93 -11.89 9.41 -1.82
C LEU A 93 -10.82 9.94 -2.77
N ASP A 94 -10.42 11.21 -2.59
CA ASP A 94 -9.28 11.79 -3.31
C ASP A 94 -7.97 11.54 -2.55
N PRO A 95 -6.97 10.85 -3.14
CA PRO A 95 -5.68 10.66 -2.50
C PRO A 95 -4.87 11.95 -2.42
N THR A 96 -4.24 12.20 -1.26
CA THR A 96 -3.28 13.28 -1.10
C THR A 96 -1.86 12.77 -1.31
N VAL A 97 -1.14 13.33 -2.28
CA VAL A 97 0.28 12.99 -2.49
C VAL A 97 1.10 13.60 -1.35
N TRP A 98 1.83 12.76 -0.63
CA TRP A 98 2.78 13.21 0.39
C TRP A 98 4.20 12.86 -0.08
N VAL A 99 4.95 13.87 -0.48
CA VAL A 99 6.28 13.70 -1.12
C VAL A 99 7.30 13.03 -0.20
N ASP A 100 7.23 13.27 1.11
CA ASP A 100 8.10 12.60 2.09
C ASP A 100 7.81 11.09 2.20
N LEU A 101 6.70 10.66 1.60
CA LEU A 101 6.20 9.31 1.28
C LEU A 101 7.14 8.39 0.49
N HIS A 102 8.23 8.94 -0.04
CA HIS A 102 9.01 8.28 -1.08
C HIS A 102 9.84 7.11 -0.53
N GLU A 103 10.04 6.10 -1.38
CA GLU A 103 10.90 4.96 -1.08
C GLU A 103 12.33 5.42 -0.71
N GLU A 104 12.89 4.83 0.35
CA GLU A 104 14.26 5.09 0.76
C GLU A 104 15.25 4.61 -0.33
N GLY A 105 16.16 5.49 -0.76
CA GLY A 105 17.00 5.30 -1.95
C GLY A 105 16.48 5.98 -3.22
N GLY A 106 15.27 6.56 -3.16
CA GLY A 106 14.67 7.38 -4.21
C GLY A 106 14.38 6.60 -5.50
N MET A 107 14.27 7.32 -6.61
CA MET A 107 14.26 6.71 -7.93
C MET A 107 15.61 6.01 -8.17
N TYR A 108 15.59 4.79 -8.71
CA TYR A 108 16.81 4.05 -9.01
C TYR A 108 17.66 4.81 -10.05
N LEU A 109 18.63 5.59 -9.60
CA LEU A 109 19.49 6.41 -10.45
C LEU A 109 20.89 5.78 -10.55
N ASN A 110 21.00 4.57 -11.09
CA ASN A 110 22.23 3.89 -11.57
C ASN A 110 23.58 4.16 -10.82
N HIS A 111 23.55 4.47 -9.53
CA HIS A 111 24.68 4.79 -8.69
C HIS A 111 24.46 4.08 -7.36
N GLY A 112 25.10 2.93 -7.22
CA GLY A 112 24.84 1.99 -6.13
C GLY A 112 25.12 2.56 -4.75
N LYS A 113 24.24 2.23 -3.81
CA LYS A 113 24.58 1.38 -2.66
C LYS A 113 23.42 0.42 -2.41
N VAL A 114 23.75 -0.84 -2.17
CA VAL A 114 22.81 -1.87 -1.73
C VAL A 114 22.39 -1.50 -0.31
N GLY A 115 21.13 -1.12 -0.17
CA GLY A 115 20.43 -1.03 1.11
C GLY A 115 19.10 -1.73 0.92
N ASP A 116 19.07 -3.05 1.11
CA ASP A 116 17.82 -3.76 1.33
C ASP A 116 17.38 -3.44 2.77
N TRP A 117 16.55 -2.41 2.94
CA TRP A 117 15.69 -2.25 4.11
C TRP A 117 14.37 -1.63 3.65
N LEU A 118 13.32 -2.43 3.74
CA LEU A 118 11.95 -2.04 3.45
C LEU A 118 11.39 -1.31 4.68
N VAL A 119 11.36 0.02 4.63
CA VAL A 119 10.51 0.84 5.50
C VAL A 119 9.87 1.92 4.61
N ILE A 120 8.66 2.35 5.00
CA ILE A 120 7.87 3.51 4.53
C ILE A 120 6.71 3.07 3.60
N LEU A 121 5.51 2.84 4.17
CA LEU A 121 4.45 3.85 4.41
C LEU A 121 4.09 4.58 3.12
N ALA A 122 2.93 4.19 2.56
CA ALA A 122 2.25 4.93 1.50
C ALA A 122 2.23 6.41 1.82
#